data_AF-A0A7J2YE19-F1
#
_entry.id   AF-A0A7J2YE19-F1
#
_cell.length_a   1.000
_cell.length_b   1.000
_cell.length_c   1.000
_cell.angle_alpha   90.00
_cell.angle_beta   90.00
_cell.angle_gamma   90.00
#
_symmetry.space_group_name_H-M   'P 1'
#
loop_
_entity.id
_entity.type
_entity.pdbx_description
1 polymer ?
#
loop_
_entity_poly.entity_id
_entity_poly.type
_entity_poly.pdbx_seq_one_letter_code
_entity_poly.pdbx_strand_id
1 'polypeptide(L)'
;MSSIELFELSWYIRDHLFRRYNKEGSEIIADNIPLELINTYFRYRENNIEHLRELLKTVLAKLQESSVLVQSEDFKLKMNAILNRFQCSKCKYISYLTKLEPMVCFRCGSEELNEFLSKKNWYFI
;
A
#
# COMPACT_ATOMS: atom_id res chain seq x y z
N MET A 1 -4.47 19.59 7.92
CA MET A 1 -4.49 18.58 6.84
C MET A 1 -5.01 17.29 7.46
N SER A 2 -6.08 16.73 6.94
CA SER A 2 -6.84 15.72 7.69
C SER A 2 -6.10 14.39 7.74
N SER A 3 -5.96 13.80 8.92
CA SER A 3 -5.34 12.48 9.11
C SER A 3 -5.99 11.38 8.26
N ILE A 4 -7.22 11.61 7.81
CA ILE A 4 -8.03 10.68 7.02
C ILE A 4 -7.50 10.56 5.59
N GLU A 5 -7.15 11.66 4.93
CA GLU A 5 -6.64 11.63 3.55
C GLU A 5 -5.33 10.86 3.44
N LEU A 6 -4.41 11.08 4.40
CA LEU A 6 -3.16 10.33 4.48
C LEU A 6 -3.39 8.84 4.77
N PHE A 7 -4.40 8.53 5.59
CA PHE A 7 -4.76 7.16 5.92
C PHE A 7 -5.33 6.42 4.69
N GLU A 8 -6.27 7.03 3.98
CA GLU A 8 -6.85 6.48 2.75
C GLU A 8 -5.79 6.34 1.65
N LEU A 9 -4.97 7.38 1.45
CA LEU A 9 -3.91 7.33 0.46
C LEU A 9 -2.88 6.24 0.77
N SER A 10 -2.53 6.04 2.05
CA SER A 10 -1.66 4.94 2.46
C SER A 10 -2.23 3.58 2.08
N TRP A 11 -3.54 3.40 2.26
CA TRP A 11 -4.20 2.17 1.82
C TRP A 11 -4.13 1.98 0.31
N TYR A 12 -4.45 3.02 -0.48
CA TYR A 12 -4.40 2.94 -1.96
C TYR A 12 -3.00 2.65 -2.49
N ILE A 13 -1.97 3.27 -1.92
CA ILE A 13 -0.58 3.01 -2.30
C ILE A 13 -0.20 1.57 -1.98
N ARG A 14 -0.55 1.06 -0.80
CA ARG A 14 -0.22 -0.33 -0.46
C ARG A 14 -0.96 -1.34 -1.34
N ASP A 15 -2.24 -1.11 -1.67
CA ASP A 15 -2.96 -1.95 -2.65
C ASP A 15 -2.30 -1.89 -4.03
N HIS A 16 -1.88 -0.69 -4.47
CA HIS A 16 -1.16 -0.51 -5.74
C HIS A 16 0.17 -1.27 -5.78
N LEU A 17 1.00 -1.12 -4.75
CA LEU A 17 2.26 -1.85 -4.59
C LEU A 17 2.02 -3.37 -4.56
N PHE A 18 1.01 -3.82 -3.82
CA PHE A 18 0.62 -5.24 -3.78
C PHE A 18 0.22 -5.80 -5.15
N ARG A 19 -0.44 -5.00 -6.00
CA ARG A 19 -0.91 -5.47 -7.31
C ARG A 19 0.16 -5.39 -8.40
N ARG A 20 1.00 -4.34 -8.39
CA ARG A 20 1.92 -4.02 -9.48
C ARG A 20 3.36 -4.46 -9.22
N TYR A 21 3.80 -4.39 -7.96
CA TYR A 21 5.22 -4.46 -7.61
C TYR A 21 5.52 -5.53 -6.55
N ASN A 22 4.59 -6.41 -6.21
CA ASN A 22 4.70 -7.32 -5.06
C ASN A 22 5.65 -8.52 -5.26
N LYS A 23 6.91 -8.20 -5.52
CA LYS A 23 8.05 -9.11 -5.49
C LYS A 23 9.20 -8.36 -4.84
N GLU A 24 9.92 -9.03 -3.96
CA GLU A 24 11.11 -8.48 -3.32
C GLU A 24 12.13 -8.02 -4.37
N GLY A 25 12.68 -6.82 -4.20
CA GLY A 25 13.61 -6.19 -5.13
C GLY A 25 12.97 -5.51 -6.35
N SER A 26 11.64 -5.52 -6.51
CA SER A 26 10.99 -4.81 -7.63
C SER A 26 11.25 -3.31 -7.56
N GLU A 27 11.80 -2.75 -8.63
CA GLU A 27 12.03 -1.32 -8.76
C GLU A 27 10.74 -0.54 -9.01
N ILE A 28 10.66 0.64 -8.42
CA ILE A 28 9.53 1.55 -8.47
C ILE A 28 10.07 2.95 -8.82
N ILE A 29 9.51 3.51 -9.87
CA ILE A 29 9.74 4.92 -10.25
C ILE A 29 8.66 5.74 -9.53
N ALA A 30 9.04 6.40 -8.43
CA ALA A 30 8.10 7.10 -7.56
C ALA A 30 7.26 8.15 -8.29
N ASP A 31 7.83 8.82 -9.29
CA ASP A 31 7.16 9.86 -10.09
C ASP A 31 5.98 9.35 -10.92
N ASN A 32 5.94 8.04 -11.22
CA ASN A 32 4.83 7.44 -11.97
C ASN A 32 3.62 7.14 -11.06
N ILE A 33 3.85 6.94 -9.75
CA ILE A 33 2.80 6.51 -8.80
C ILE A 33 1.59 7.46 -8.80
N PRO A 34 1.71 8.80 -8.74
CA PRO A 34 0.54 9.68 -8.74
C PRO A 34 -0.39 9.45 -9.94
N LEU A 35 0.18 9.35 -11.13
CA LEU A 35 -0.60 9.14 -12.37
C LEU A 35 -1.26 7.76 -12.37
N GLU A 36 -0.54 6.73 -11.93
CA GLU A 36 -1.10 5.38 -11.82
C GLU A 36 -2.25 5.31 -10.80
N LEU A 37 -2.12 5.99 -9.67
CA LEU A 37 -3.17 6.08 -8.65
C LEU A 37 -4.40 6.83 -9.16
N ILE A 38 -4.21 7.96 -9.85
CA ILE A 38 -5.30 8.71 -10.48
C ILE A 38 -6.06 7.82 -11.44
N ASN A 39 -5.36 7.13 -12.34
CA ASN A 39 -5.98 6.28 -13.36
C ASN A 39 -6.71 5.06 -12.75
N THR A 40 -6.26 4.57 -11.59
CA THR A 40 -6.79 3.34 -10.98
C THR A 40 -7.87 3.61 -9.94
N TYR A 41 -7.65 4.55 -9.03
CA TYR A 41 -8.50 4.77 -7.85
C TYR A 41 -9.29 6.08 -7.90
N PHE A 42 -8.76 7.11 -8.59
CA PHE A 42 -9.36 8.44 -8.55
C PHE A 42 -9.87 8.96 -9.90
N ARG A 43 -10.08 8.07 -10.89
CA ARG A 43 -10.41 8.41 -12.28
C ARG A 43 -11.59 9.37 -12.45
N TYR A 44 -12.58 9.29 -11.54
CA TYR A 44 -13.81 10.08 -11.59
C TYR A 44 -13.87 11.18 -10.52
N ARG A 45 -12.75 11.48 -9.86
CA ARG A 45 -12.65 12.58 -8.90
C ARG A 45 -11.88 13.74 -9.54
N GLU A 46 -12.30 14.96 -9.27
CA GLU A 46 -11.48 16.14 -9.54
C GLU A 46 -10.31 16.13 -8.54
N ASN A 47 -9.17 15.54 -8.93
CA ASN A 47 -8.00 15.50 -8.07
C ASN A 47 -6.97 16.51 -8.55
N ASN A 48 -6.45 17.30 -7.61
CA ASN A 48 -5.26 18.10 -7.84
C ASN A 48 -4.02 17.19 -7.77
N ILE A 49 -3.38 16.95 -8.91
CA ILE A 49 -2.21 16.09 -9.02
C ILE A 49 -1.03 16.57 -8.16
N GLU A 50 -0.86 17.89 -8.01
CA GLU A 50 0.21 18.44 -7.18
C GLU A 50 -0.05 18.16 -5.70
N HIS A 51 -1.30 18.31 -5.26
CA HIS A 51 -1.68 17.94 -3.91
C HIS A 51 -1.45 16.44 -3.64
N LEU A 52 -1.81 15.57 -4.60
CA LEU A 52 -1.56 14.13 -4.48
C LEU A 52 -0.06 13.82 -4.38
N ARG A 53 0.79 14.53 -5.12
CA ARG A 53 2.25 14.38 -5.05
C ARG A 53 2.79 14.76 -3.67
N GLU A 54 2.29 15.83 -3.05
CA GLU A 54 2.70 16.23 -1.70
C GLU A 54 2.33 15.18 -0.65
N LEU A 55 1.09 14.66 -0.70
CA LEU A 55 0.66 13.59 0.20
C LEU A 55 1.45 12.30 -0.04
N LEU A 56 1.74 11.98 -1.30
CA LEU A 56 2.51 10.80 -1.67
C LEU A 56 3.90 10.83 -1.05
N LYS A 57 4.61 11.96 -1.08
CA LYS A 57 5.94 12.09 -0.43
C LYS A 57 5.88 11.68 1.04
N THR A 58 4.84 12.12 1.76
CA THR A 58 4.64 11.80 3.17
C THR A 58 4.38 10.31 3.37
N VAL A 59 3.55 9.68 2.53
CA VAL A 59 3.27 8.25 2.64
C VAL A 59 4.48 7.39 2.27
N LEU A 60 5.21 7.74 1.21
CA LEU A 60 6.41 7.01 0.80
C LEU A 60 7.48 7.04 1.89
N ALA A 61 7.71 8.20 2.51
CA ALA A 61 8.62 8.31 3.64
C ALA A 61 8.23 7.36 4.79
N LYS A 62 6.95 7.28 5.15
CA LYS A 62 6.46 6.33 6.17
C LYS A 62 6.65 4.87 5.78
N LEU A 63 6.48 4.53 4.50
CA LEU A 63 6.73 3.17 4.00
C LEU A 63 8.22 2.82 4.00
N GLN A 64 9.11 3.81 3.88
CA GLN A 64 10.54 3.62 4.04
C GLN A 64 10.92 3.44 5.52
N GLU A 65 10.36 4.25 6.42
CA GLU A 65 10.52 4.09 7.86
C GLU A 65 10.05 2.71 8.35
N SER A 66 8.94 2.21 7.82
CA SER A 66 8.43 0.87 8.15
C SER A 66 9.12 -0.26 7.36
N SER A 67 10.20 0.04 6.65
CA SER A 67 11.00 -0.93 5.89
C SER A 67 10.20 -1.71 4.82
N VAL A 68 9.08 -1.17 4.34
CA VAL A 68 8.33 -1.73 3.20
C VAL A 68 9.04 -1.42 1.89
N LEU A 69 9.53 -0.18 1.79
CA LEU A 69 10.32 0.32 0.68
C LEU A 69 11.73 0.66 1.17
N VAL A 70 12.72 0.50 0.31
CA VAL A 70 14.08 1.01 0.55
C VAL A 70 14.56 1.74 -0.69
N GLN A 71 15.53 2.63 -0.51
CA GLN A 71 16.14 3.33 -1.64
C GLN A 71 17.03 2.35 -2.43
N SER A 72 16.94 2.41 -3.75
CA SER A 72 17.82 1.70 -4.68
C SER A 72 18.98 2.59 -5.11
N GLU A 73 19.91 2.00 -5.85
CA GLU A 73 20.85 2.76 -6.67
C GLU A 73 20.06 3.63 -7.67
N ASP A 74 20.59 4.81 -8.01
CA ASP A 74 19.95 5.81 -8.89
C ASP A 74 18.66 6.48 -8.36
N PHE A 75 18.54 6.69 -7.04
CA PHE A 75 17.44 7.42 -6.40
C PHE A 75 16.03 6.81 -6.60
N LYS A 76 15.94 5.58 -7.11
CA LYS A 76 14.68 4.83 -7.22
C LYS A 76 14.27 4.22 -5.90
N LEU A 77 13.02 3.76 -5.81
CA LEU A 77 12.53 2.95 -4.69
C LEU A 77 12.51 1.47 -5.09
N LYS A 78 12.74 0.57 -4.13
CA LYS A 78 12.57 -0.87 -4.34
C LYS A 78 11.75 -1.49 -3.21
N MET A 79 10.98 -2.53 -3.53
CA MET A 79 10.27 -3.32 -2.52
C MET A 79 11.27 -4.10 -1.67
N ASN A 80 11.23 -3.89 -0.36
CA ASN A 80 12.11 -4.58 0.58
C ASN A 80 11.54 -5.93 1.03
N ALA A 81 10.21 -6.05 1.04
CA ALA A 81 9.52 -7.29 1.38
C ALA A 81 8.19 -7.38 0.64
N ILE A 82 7.70 -8.60 0.48
CA ILE A 82 6.36 -8.84 -0.07
C ILE A 82 5.28 -8.33 0.89
N LEU A 83 4.25 -7.74 0.31
CA LEU A 83 3.00 -7.39 0.99
C LEU A 83 2.06 -8.60 0.97
N ASN A 84 1.47 -8.89 2.11
CA ASN A 84 0.41 -9.87 2.27
C ASN A 84 -0.89 -9.15 2.66
N ARG A 85 -2.02 -9.73 2.25
CA ARG A 85 -3.34 -9.20 2.59
C ARG A 85 -3.88 -9.90 3.82
N PHE A 86 -4.26 -9.11 4.80
CA PHE A 86 -4.91 -9.58 6.03
C PHE A 86 -6.23 -8.87 6.23
N GLN A 87 -7.21 -9.58 6.76
CA GLN A 87 -8.49 -9.01 7.16
C GLN A 87 -8.62 -9.02 8.69
N CYS A 88 -8.94 -7.87 9.27
CA CYS A 88 -9.20 -7.77 10.69
C CYS A 88 -10.51 -8.46 11.07
N SER A 89 -10.47 -9.34 12.07
CA SER A 89 -11.65 -10.02 12.61
C SER A 89 -12.68 -9.04 13.18
N LYS A 90 -12.22 -7.95 13.82
CA LYS A 90 -13.07 -6.97 14.52
C LYS A 90 -13.76 -5.98 13.58
N CYS A 91 -13.00 -5.31 12.72
CA CYS A 91 -13.53 -4.23 11.88
C CYS A 91 -13.64 -4.57 10.39
N LYS A 92 -13.28 -5.81 10.00
CA LYS A 92 -13.30 -6.32 8.62
C LYS A 92 -12.44 -5.55 7.62
N TYR A 93 -11.62 -4.62 8.10
CA TYR A 93 -10.70 -3.83 7.30
C TYR A 93 -9.58 -4.71 6.72
N ILE A 94 -9.23 -4.48 5.46
CA ILE A 94 -8.15 -5.18 4.77
C ILE A 94 -6.87 -4.36 4.93
N SER A 95 -5.86 -4.98 5.53
CA SER A 95 -4.52 -4.40 5.71
C SER A 95 -3.53 -5.11 4.79
N TYR A 96 -2.62 -4.32 4.20
CA TYR A 96 -1.51 -4.81 3.39
C TYR A 96 -0.24 -4.66 4.21
N LEU A 97 0.28 -5.76 4.72
CA LEU A 97 1.39 -5.78 5.66
C LEU A 97 2.54 -6.60 5.12
N THR A 98 3.76 -6.16 5.39
CA THR A 98 4.94 -7.00 5.19
C THR A 98 5.28 -7.78 6.46
N LYS A 99 6.14 -8.80 6.34
CA LYS A 99 6.69 -9.53 7.49
C LYS A 99 7.56 -8.66 8.43
N LEU A 100 7.93 -7.45 7.98
CA LEU A 100 8.78 -6.51 8.72
C LEU A 100 7.97 -5.52 9.56
N GLU A 101 6.65 -5.51 9.41
CA GLU A 101 5.74 -4.61 10.11
C GLU A 101 5.01 -5.34 11.25
N PRO A 102 4.59 -4.63 12.31
CA PRO A 102 3.72 -5.19 13.32
C PRO A 102 2.42 -5.72 12.70
N MET A 103 2.00 -6.92 13.11
CA MET A 103 0.77 -7.56 12.66
C MET A 103 -0.46 -6.96 13.35
N VAL A 104 -0.75 -5.70 13.04
CA VAL A 104 -1.86 -4.91 13.60
C VAL A 104 -2.74 -4.32 12.51
N CYS A 105 -4.04 -4.24 12.76
CA CYS A 105 -4.96 -3.59 11.85
C CYS A 105 -4.72 -2.07 11.82
N PHE A 106 -4.45 -1.51 10.64
CA PHE A 106 -4.24 -0.06 10.52
C PHE A 106 -5.45 0.79 10.93
N ARG A 107 -6.66 0.25 10.87
CA ARG A 107 -7.88 1.00 11.21
C ARG A 107 -8.20 1.02 12.71
N CYS A 108 -8.09 -0.12 13.39
CA CYS A 108 -8.52 -0.25 14.78
C CYS A 108 -7.42 -0.71 15.76
N GLY A 109 -6.19 -0.93 15.28
CA GLY A 109 -5.06 -1.37 16.11
C GLY A 109 -5.12 -2.81 16.60
N SER A 110 -6.15 -3.58 16.27
CA SER A 110 -6.29 -4.95 16.72
C SER A 110 -5.27 -5.89 16.06
N GLU A 111 -4.69 -6.79 16.84
CA GLU A 111 -3.80 -7.87 16.38
C GLU A 111 -4.55 -9.08 15.78
N GLU A 112 -5.90 -9.09 15.86
CA GLU A 112 -6.73 -10.17 15.32
C GLU A 112 -6.87 -10.03 13.80
N LEU A 113 -5.80 -10.42 13.09
CA LEU A 113 -5.69 -10.42 11.65
C LEU A 113 -5.71 -11.86 11.12
N ASN A 114 -6.60 -12.14 10.17
CA ASN A 114 -6.61 -13.40 9.43
C ASN A 114 -6.05 -13.18 8.03
N GLU A 115 -5.35 -14.17 7.48
CA GLU A 115 -4.98 -14.13 6.07
C GLU A 115 -6.23 -13.98 5.20
N PHE A 116 -6.21 -12.93 4.36
CA PHE A 116 -7.28 -12.74 3.39
C PHE A 116 -7.00 -13.66 2.22
N LEU A 117 -7.79 -14.74 2.11
CA LEU A 117 -7.65 -15.74 1.06
C LEU A 117 -7.57 -15.06 -0.31
N SER A 118 -6.37 -15.05 -0.90
CA SER A 118 -6.27 -14.98 -2.36
C SER A 118 -6.98 -16.22 -2.88
N LYS A 119 -7.80 -16.09 -3.93
CA LYS A 119 -8.55 -17.21 -4.49
C LYS A 119 -7.59 -18.40 -4.72
N LYS A 120 -7.56 -19.37 -3.79
CA LYS A 120 -7.19 -20.74 -4.12
C LYS A 120 -8.30 -21.21 -5.05
N ASN A 121 -7.94 -21.38 -6.32
CA ASN A 121 -8.70 -22.03 -7.39
C ASN A 121 -10.18 -22.26 -7.07
N TRP A 122 -11.04 -21.39 -7.61
CA TRP A 122 -12.46 -21.72 -7.85
C TRP A 122 -12.59 -22.68 -9.05
N TYR A 123 -11.68 -23.66 -9.16
CA TYR A 123 -11.82 -24.81 -10.04
C TYR A 123 -12.05 -26.00 -9.13
N PHE A 124 -13.30 -26.16 -8.72
CA PHE A 124 -13.82 -27.42 -8.22
C PHE A 124 -15.01 -27.80 -9.09
N ILE A 125 -14.85 -28.97 -9.72
CA ILE A 125 -15.83 -29.82 -10.42
C ILE A 125 -16.08 -29.44 -11.87
#